data_AF-A0A6B3HB92-F1
#
_entry.id   AF-A0A6B3HB92-F1
#
_cell.length_a   1.000
_cell.length_b   1.000
_cell.length_c   1.000
_cell.angle_alpha   90.00
_cell.angle_beta   90.00
_cell.angle_gamma   90.00
#
_symmetry.space_group_name_H-M   'P 1'
#
loop_
_entity.id
_entity.type
_entity.pdbx_description
1 polymer ?
#
loop_
_entity_poly.entity_id
_entity_poly.type
_entity_poly.pdbx_seq_one_letter_code
_entity_poly.pdbx_strand_id
1 'polypeptide(L)'
;TGTVAIGPGRSMLDESELRRGVESLTQGADKRRAFTVVVQERLLTVVFTPAGAKVAGFEPRSLPHDRVADLVEETRTTLNVDSPRSWQLIAESVTGPLRLRVVVTGDGGTGTLEADGRGEVLRRSGS
;
A
#
# COMPACT_ATOMS: atom_id res chain seq x y z
N THR A 1 -3.68 -15.66 3.30
CA THR A 1 -3.03 -14.34 3.40
C THR A 1 -1.61 -14.52 3.91
N GLY A 2 -0.77 -13.50 3.84
CA GLY A 2 0.54 -13.46 4.51
C GLY A 2 0.73 -12.08 5.16
N THR A 3 1.38 -12.04 6.31
CA THR A 3 1.53 -10.80 7.10
C THR A 3 2.95 -10.66 7.61
N VAL A 4 3.47 -9.44 7.55
CA VAL A 4 4.74 -9.03 8.17
C VAL A 4 4.47 -7.85 9.08
N ALA A 5 4.98 -7.92 10.31
CA ALA A 5 5.02 -6.81 11.22
C ALA A 5 6.48 -6.39 11.45
N ILE A 6 6.75 -5.09 11.45
CA ILE A 6 8.07 -4.55 11.80
C ILE A 6 8.09 -4.06 13.25
N GLY A 7 9.28 -4.05 13.84
CA GLY A 7 9.50 -3.71 15.24
C GLY A 7 9.12 -2.26 15.61
N PRO A 8 9.06 -1.94 16.92
CA PRO A 8 8.82 -0.59 17.38
C PRO A 8 9.89 0.38 16.87
N GLY A 9 9.51 1.63 16.62
CA GLY A 9 10.42 2.68 16.15
C GLY A 9 10.82 2.60 14.66
N ARG A 10 10.25 1.66 13.90
CA ARG A 10 10.41 1.56 12.44
C ARG A 10 9.08 1.81 11.74
N SER A 11 9.15 2.20 10.48
CA SER A 11 8.00 2.46 9.60
C SER A 11 8.09 1.65 8.30
N MET A 12 6.96 1.24 7.74
CA MET A 12 6.89 0.71 6.39
C MET A 12 7.25 1.75 5.33
N LEU A 13 7.29 3.03 5.71
CA LEU A 13 7.79 4.12 4.87
C LEU A 13 9.31 4.29 4.96
N ASP A 14 9.98 3.65 5.93
CA ASP A 14 11.44 3.71 6.01
C ASP A 14 12.06 3.01 4.78
N GLU A 15 13.27 3.43 4.44
CA GLU A 15 13.96 2.98 3.24
C GLU A 15 13.96 1.46 3.10
N SER A 16 13.42 0.98 1.98
CA SER A 16 13.33 -0.44 1.63
C SER A 16 12.56 -1.34 2.60
N GLU A 17 11.89 -0.85 3.66
CA GLU A 17 11.13 -1.73 4.59
C GLU A 17 9.96 -2.42 3.90
N LEU A 18 9.17 -1.64 3.15
CA LEU A 18 8.06 -2.19 2.40
C LEU A 18 8.54 -3.24 1.38
N ARG A 19 9.58 -2.91 0.61
CA ARG A 19 10.18 -3.84 -0.37
C ARG A 19 10.64 -5.14 0.30
N ARG A 20 11.35 -5.05 1.43
CA ARG A 20 11.80 -6.23 2.21
C ARG A 20 10.63 -7.04 2.75
N GLY A 21 9.57 -6.39 3.23
CA GLY A 21 8.36 -7.09 3.69
C GLY A 21 7.68 -7.86 2.57
N VAL A 22 7.54 -7.25 1.39
CA VAL A 22 6.98 -7.89 0.19
C VAL A 22 7.86 -9.05 -0.27
N GLU A 23 9.18 -8.86 -0.31
CA GLU A 23 10.14 -9.92 -0.66
C GLU A 23 10.03 -11.10 0.32
N SER A 24 9.98 -10.85 1.63
CA SER A 24 9.83 -11.89 2.67
C SER A 24 8.55 -12.71 2.50
N LEU A 25 7.41 -12.06 2.22
CA LEU A 25 6.13 -12.76 1.99
C LEU A 25 6.06 -13.54 0.68
N THR A 26 6.93 -13.21 -0.27
CA THR A 26 6.94 -13.82 -1.61
C THR A 26 8.13 -14.77 -1.83
N GLN A 27 9.08 -14.88 -0.90
CA GLN A 27 10.33 -15.66 -1.07
C GLN A 27 10.14 -17.19 -1.20
N GLY A 28 9.01 -17.74 -0.76
CA GLY A 28 8.66 -19.16 -0.95
C GLY A 28 7.39 -19.41 -1.78
N ALA A 29 6.87 -18.36 -2.39
CA ALA A 29 5.60 -18.38 -3.12
C ALA A 29 5.86 -18.55 -4.61
N ASP A 30 5.47 -19.70 -5.19
CA ASP A 30 5.31 -19.82 -6.64
C ASP A 30 4.41 -18.69 -7.15
N LYS A 31 4.98 -17.63 -7.74
CA LYS A 31 4.31 -16.59 -8.54
C LYS A 31 2.93 -16.17 -7.99
N ARG A 32 2.77 -16.13 -6.65
CA ARG A 32 1.43 -15.98 -6.04
C ARG A 32 1.00 -14.54 -6.26
N ARG A 33 0.05 -14.35 -7.16
CA ARG A 33 -0.55 -13.05 -7.39
C ARG A 33 -1.30 -12.61 -6.14
N ALA A 34 -1.35 -11.31 -5.87
CA ALA A 34 -2.18 -10.73 -4.84
C ALA A 34 -3.50 -10.22 -5.42
N PHE A 35 -4.57 -10.36 -4.64
CA PHE A 35 -5.80 -9.59 -4.82
C PHE A 35 -5.64 -8.18 -4.24
N THR A 36 -5.08 -8.12 -3.04
CA THR A 36 -4.97 -6.90 -2.25
C THR A 36 -3.68 -6.93 -1.45
N VAL A 37 -3.01 -5.79 -1.38
CA VAL A 37 -1.95 -5.49 -0.40
C VAL A 37 -2.42 -4.33 0.46
N VAL A 38 -2.32 -4.50 1.77
CA VAL A 38 -2.60 -3.44 2.75
C VAL A 38 -1.32 -3.15 3.50
N VAL A 39 -0.93 -1.88 3.54
CA VAL A 39 0.24 -1.40 4.26
C VAL A 39 -0.21 -0.32 5.24
N GLN A 40 0.27 -0.43 6.46
CA GLN A 40 0.12 0.53 7.54
C GLN A 40 1.49 0.78 8.16
N GLU A 41 1.59 1.75 9.07
CA GLU A 41 2.82 2.17 9.75
C GLU A 41 3.81 1.02 10.02
N ARG A 42 3.34 -0.09 10.61
CA ARG A 42 4.21 -1.24 10.97
C ARG A 42 3.72 -2.58 10.47
N LEU A 43 2.71 -2.62 9.61
CA LEU A 43 2.03 -3.85 9.22
C LEU A 43 1.86 -3.91 7.71
N LEU A 44 2.27 -5.03 7.13
CA LEU A 44 2.05 -5.38 5.74
C LEU A 44 1.21 -6.65 5.71
N THR A 45 0.10 -6.62 5.01
CA THR A 45 -0.75 -7.80 4.77
C THR A 45 -0.97 -7.99 3.28
N VAL A 46 -0.77 -9.21 2.80
CA VAL A 46 -0.99 -9.61 1.41
C VAL A 46 -2.07 -10.68 1.35
N VAL A 47 -3.11 -10.41 0.57
CA VAL A 47 -4.15 -11.39 0.25
C VAL A 47 -3.82 -12.01 -1.10
N PHE A 48 -3.32 -13.25 -1.08
CA PHE A 48 -2.96 -13.98 -2.30
C PHE A 48 -4.18 -14.58 -3.00
N THR A 49 -4.12 -14.65 -4.33
CA THR A 49 -5.07 -15.39 -5.15
C THR A 49 -4.98 -16.88 -4.83
N PRO A 50 -6.10 -17.59 -4.60
CA PRO A 50 -6.10 -19.04 -4.47
C PRO A 50 -5.49 -19.72 -5.70
N ALA A 51 -4.81 -20.85 -5.50
CA ALA A 51 -4.28 -21.64 -6.60
C ALA A 51 -5.43 -22.09 -7.53
N GLY A 52 -5.21 -22.00 -8.85
CA GLY A 52 -6.22 -22.37 -9.86
C GLY A 52 -7.38 -21.38 -10.02
N ALA A 53 -7.38 -20.25 -9.30
CA ALA A 53 -8.39 -19.21 -9.47
C ALA A 53 -8.23 -18.51 -10.83
N LYS A 54 -9.33 -18.34 -11.57
CA LYS A 54 -9.36 -17.59 -12.85
C LYS A 54 -9.40 -16.07 -12.67
N VAL A 55 -9.32 -15.60 -11.43
CA VAL A 55 -9.47 -14.20 -11.09
C VAL A 55 -8.13 -13.48 -11.27
N ALA A 56 -8.15 -12.27 -11.85
CA ALA A 56 -6.95 -11.48 -12.01
C ALA A 56 -6.42 -11.04 -10.63
N GLY A 57 -5.11 -11.19 -10.43
CA GLY A 57 -4.37 -10.57 -9.34
C GLY A 57 -3.25 -9.70 -9.89
N PHE A 58 -2.32 -9.26 -9.06
CA PHE A 58 -1.10 -8.58 -9.50
C PHE A 58 0.13 -9.19 -8.82
N GLU A 59 1.31 -8.97 -9.39
CA GLU A 59 2.56 -9.39 -8.75
C GLU A 59 2.88 -8.42 -7.59
N PRO A 60 2.94 -8.84 -6.32
CA PRO A 60 3.20 -7.92 -5.21
C PRO A 60 4.51 -7.15 -5.37
N ARG A 61 5.53 -7.80 -5.98
CA ARG A 61 6.83 -7.18 -6.23
C ARG A 61 6.80 -6.07 -7.28
N SER A 62 5.71 -5.94 -8.05
CA SER A 62 5.56 -4.86 -9.03
C SER A 62 5.03 -3.57 -8.41
N LEU A 63 4.79 -3.52 -7.10
CA LEU A 63 4.39 -2.30 -6.43
C LEU A 63 5.50 -1.24 -6.54
N PRO A 64 5.16 0.04 -6.70
CA PRO A 64 6.14 1.12 -6.77
C PRO A 64 6.59 1.48 -5.34
N HIS A 65 7.34 0.58 -4.69
CA HIS A 65 7.71 0.68 -3.28
C HIS A 65 8.34 2.04 -2.93
N ASP A 66 9.20 2.55 -3.82
CA ASP A 66 9.93 3.81 -3.62
C ASP A 66 9.02 5.04 -3.71
N ARG A 67 7.83 4.91 -4.31
CA ARG A 67 6.83 5.99 -4.40
C ARG A 67 5.85 6.01 -3.23
N VAL A 68 5.77 4.94 -2.43
CA VAL A 68 4.75 4.86 -1.36
C VAL A 68 4.93 5.93 -0.31
N ALA A 69 6.18 6.18 0.12
CA ALA A 69 6.49 7.26 1.05
C ALA A 69 6.05 8.62 0.50
N ASP A 70 6.40 8.91 -0.76
CA ASP A 70 6.03 10.16 -1.41
C ASP A 70 4.51 10.34 -1.52
N LEU A 71 3.77 9.28 -1.86
CA LEU A 71 2.30 9.35 -1.96
C LEU A 71 1.65 9.62 -0.59
N VAL A 72 2.20 9.07 0.49
CA VAL A 72 1.73 9.32 1.86
C VAL A 72 2.03 10.76 2.27
N GLU A 73 3.25 11.25 2.04
CA GLU A 73 3.61 12.64 2.32
C GLU A 73 2.81 13.64 1.50
N GLU A 74 2.54 13.34 0.22
CA GLU A 74 1.71 14.17 -0.63
C GLU A 74 0.27 14.25 -0.09
N THR A 75 -0.27 13.14 0.40
CA THR A 75 -1.62 13.10 1.00
C THR A 75 -1.66 13.91 2.31
N ARG A 76 -0.62 13.83 3.15
CA ARG A 76 -0.48 14.61 4.39
C ARG A 76 -0.47 16.12 4.12
N THR A 77 0.32 16.54 3.14
CA THR A 77 0.60 17.95 2.86
C THR A 77 -0.47 18.64 2.01
N THR A 78 -1.05 17.93 1.04
CA THR A 78 -1.91 18.55 0.02
C THR A 78 -3.36 18.70 0.49
N LEU A 79 -3.77 17.93 1.50
CA LEU A 79 -5.16 17.85 1.95
C LEU A 79 -5.38 18.45 3.34
N ASN A 80 -4.43 19.26 3.83
CA ASN A 80 -4.50 19.93 5.14
C ASN A 80 -4.94 18.99 6.27
N VAL A 81 -4.40 17.77 6.28
CA VAL A 81 -4.70 16.83 7.36
C VAL A 81 -3.96 17.29 8.60
N ASP A 82 -4.63 18.05 9.46
CA ASP A 82 -4.00 18.55 10.70
C ASP A 82 -3.58 17.38 11.59
N SER A 83 -2.34 17.42 12.07
CA SER A 83 -1.77 16.39 12.96
C SER A 83 -2.02 14.95 12.48
N PRO A 84 -1.41 14.50 11.36
CA PRO A 84 -1.57 13.13 10.86
C PRO A 84 -1.25 12.08 11.95
N ARG A 85 -2.21 11.19 12.23
CA ARG A 85 -2.10 10.16 13.28
C ARG A 85 -1.88 8.77 12.72
N SER A 86 -2.44 8.51 11.54
CA SER A 86 -2.33 7.22 10.88
C SER A 86 -2.36 7.36 9.37
N TRP A 87 -1.84 6.35 8.69
CA TRP A 87 -1.95 6.21 7.25
C TRP A 87 -2.13 4.75 6.87
N GLN A 88 -2.68 4.55 5.69
CA GLN A 88 -2.85 3.24 5.09
C GLN A 88 -2.70 3.34 3.58
N LEU A 89 -1.96 2.41 2.98
CA LEU A 89 -1.99 2.13 1.56
C LEU A 89 -2.81 0.85 1.31
N ILE A 90 -3.70 0.91 0.33
CA ILE A 90 -4.38 -0.27 -0.23
C ILE A 90 -4.01 -0.35 -1.71
N ALA A 91 -3.42 -1.47 -2.12
CA ALA A 91 -3.17 -1.78 -3.51
C ALA A 91 -4.09 -2.92 -3.95
N GLU A 92 -4.88 -2.72 -4.99
CA GLU A 92 -5.81 -3.75 -5.48
C GLU A 92 -5.95 -3.74 -7.00
N SER A 93 -6.24 -4.92 -7.57
CA SER A 93 -6.52 -5.09 -9.00
C SER A 93 -7.82 -5.85 -9.25
N VAL A 94 -8.70 -5.94 -8.25
CA VAL A 94 -9.92 -6.76 -8.31
C VAL A 94 -10.89 -6.24 -9.37
N THR A 95 -10.95 -4.92 -9.55
CA THR A 95 -11.93 -4.23 -10.41
C THR A 95 -11.32 -3.70 -11.72
N GLY A 96 -10.04 -4.00 -12.02
CA GLY A 96 -9.37 -3.49 -13.21
C GLY A 96 -7.85 -3.39 -13.07
N PRO A 97 -7.21 -2.44 -13.75
CA PRO A 97 -5.78 -2.15 -13.59
C PRO A 97 -5.43 -1.91 -12.12
N LEU A 98 -4.18 -2.21 -11.74
CA LEU A 98 -3.69 -1.97 -10.39
C LEU A 98 -3.91 -0.50 -9.98
N ARG A 99 -4.61 -0.32 -8.86
CA ARG A 99 -4.83 0.98 -8.21
C ARG A 99 -4.20 0.96 -6.83
N LEU A 100 -3.62 2.10 -6.48
CA LEU A 100 -3.11 2.42 -5.15
C LEU A 100 -4.04 3.46 -4.55
N ARG A 101 -4.54 3.21 -3.34
CA ARG A 101 -5.29 4.18 -2.54
C ARG A 101 -4.57 4.42 -1.24
N VAL A 102 -4.12 5.65 -1.04
CA VAL A 102 -3.54 6.13 0.20
C VAL A 102 -4.61 6.88 0.98
N VAL A 103 -4.74 6.55 2.26
CA VAL A 103 -5.62 7.24 3.20
C VAL A 103 -4.76 7.71 4.37
N VAL A 104 -4.87 8.98 4.72
CA VAL A 104 -4.21 9.59 5.88
C VAL A 104 -5.30 10.20 6.76
N THR A 105 -5.27 9.89 8.05
CA THR A 105 -6.22 10.41 9.02
C THR A 105 -5.47 11.19 10.09
N GLY A 106 -5.96 12.38 10.41
CA GLY A 106 -5.47 13.25 11.47
C GLY A 106 -6.62 13.89 12.24
N ASP A 107 -6.30 14.87 13.05
CA ASP A 107 -7.29 15.63 13.83
C ASP A 107 -8.15 16.55 12.97
N GLY A 108 -7.60 17.05 11.86
CA GLY A 108 -8.31 17.92 10.93
C GLY A 108 -9.21 17.20 9.92
N GLY A 109 -9.18 15.87 9.89
CA GLY A 109 -10.00 15.08 8.97
C GLY A 109 -9.24 13.94 8.29
N THR A 110 -9.71 13.56 7.10
CA THR A 110 -9.13 12.46 6.31
C THR A 110 -8.78 12.92 4.90
N GLY A 111 -7.52 12.70 4.53
CA GLY A 111 -7.04 12.85 3.16
C GLY A 111 -7.01 11.51 2.45
N THR A 112 -7.42 11.47 1.18
CA THR A 112 -7.33 10.30 0.30
C THR A 112 -6.68 10.68 -1.02
N LEU A 113 -5.75 9.84 -1.47
CA LEU A 113 -5.09 9.95 -2.76
C LEU A 113 -5.19 8.61 -3.50
N GLU A 114 -5.53 8.67 -4.78
CA GLU A 114 -5.52 7.51 -5.67
C GLU A 114 -4.41 7.64 -6.72
N ALA A 115 -3.68 6.55 -6.97
CA ALA A 115 -2.62 6.46 -7.95
C ALA A 115 -2.72 5.17 -8.78
N ASP A 116 -2.07 5.15 -9.95
CA ASP A 116 -1.96 3.96 -10.80
C ASP A 116 -0.87 2.98 -10.31
N GLY A 117 -0.72 1.84 -10.98
CA GLY A 117 0.30 0.84 -10.62
C GLY A 117 1.76 1.31 -10.74
N ARG A 118 2.02 2.49 -11.31
CA ARG A 118 3.35 3.14 -11.38
C ARG A 118 3.53 4.20 -10.29
N GLY A 119 2.49 4.48 -9.50
CA GLY A 119 2.51 5.52 -8.47
C GLY A 119 2.25 6.92 -9.04
N GLU A 120 1.69 7.03 -10.24
CA GLU A 120 1.24 8.31 -10.79
C GLU A 120 -0.13 8.67 -10.21
N VAL A 121 -0.24 9.88 -9.66
CA VAL A 121 -1.46 10.35 -8.99
C VAL A 121 -2.57 10.60 -10.00
N LEU A 122 -3.75 10.08 -9.70
CA LEU A 122 -4.95 10.17 -10.53
C LEU A 122 -6.01 11.08 -9.92
N ARG A 123 -6.16 11.01 -8.60
CA ARG A 123 -7.19 11.73 -7.86
C ARG A 123 -6.71 12.08 -6.46
N ARG A 124 -7.19 13.21 -5.95
CA ARG A 124 -7.03 13.65 -4.56
C ARG A 124 -8.40 14.06 -4.03
N SER A 125 -8.69 13.77 -2.78
CA SER A 125 -9.92 14.17 -2.09
C SER A 125 -9.71 14.22 -0.60
N GLY A 126 -10.15 15.29 0.06
CA GLY A 126 -10.11 15.43 1.51
C GLY A 126 -11.48 15.80 2.07
N SER A 127 -11.68 15.56 3.36
CA SER A 127 -12.87 15.94 4.13
C SER A 127 -12.52 16.27 5.57
#